data_AF-A0A945L5F7-F1
#
_entry.id   AF-A0A945L5F7-F1
#
_cell.length_a   1.000
_cell.length_b   1.000
_cell.length_c   1.000
_cell.angle_alpha   90.00
_cell.angle_beta   90.00
_cell.angle_gamma   90.00
#
_symmetry.space_group_name_H-M   'P 1'
#
loop_
_entity.id
_entity.type
_entity.pdbx_description
1 polymer ?
#
loop_
_entity_poly.entity_id
_entity_poly.type
_entity_poly.pdbx_seq_one_letter_code
_entity_poly.pdbx_strand_id
1 'polypeptide(L)'
;FKELKATSLLLDDTEPQARAAQLSWRDAAKRFWGIETEEPSSEDIQNAVSHKADPAQAERWKTLWQGSDRILFGKRPPSFKDWQSDLREAMRSQRKPGVSINRLFSSKAWFAVLAFGFLLFSFSDGFSDDGLGYYNGAAFEKAEASWKADLEKEPYNWAIRHNLGLAVAQQEQWGEAVAFWTSAFLLNTKSPELNWDLKVALSKSGAYYPVLGRLVKGDGIMAYIALLTPAQWERASYIAMIIAGVAFSVWVAFACIYRLKRLQFALAVTGLVSVASVFGADWARREYGLLANPDAVVAIIESTLRSVPTDLEVEQIESSLPEGSICLVSKQFPGWVKVELPNGEQGWSRKENFAPLYGKLLDRFQYP
;
A
#
# COMPACT_ATOMS: atom_id res chain seq x y z
N PHE A 1 -20.18 31.69 -8.32
CA PHE A 1 -21.02 30.78 -9.15
C PHE A 1 -22.29 30.31 -8.43
N LYS A 2 -22.23 29.69 -7.24
CA LYS A 2 -23.44 29.25 -6.50
C LYS A 2 -24.40 30.42 -6.21
N GLU A 3 -23.86 31.56 -5.81
CA GLU A 3 -24.62 32.80 -5.54
C GLU A 3 -25.26 33.38 -6.81
N LEU A 4 -24.51 33.53 -7.92
CA LEU A 4 -25.05 33.93 -9.23
C LEU A 4 -26.18 33.03 -9.75
N LYS A 5 -26.10 31.72 -9.47
CA LYS A 5 -27.17 30.80 -9.86
C LYS A 5 -28.44 31.02 -9.05
N ALA A 6 -28.31 31.36 -7.76
CA ALA A 6 -29.45 31.62 -6.89
C ALA A 6 -30.26 32.84 -7.37
N THR A 7 -29.60 33.91 -7.80
CA THR A 7 -30.28 35.12 -8.29
C THR A 7 -31.03 34.89 -9.60
N SER A 8 -30.56 33.98 -10.45
CA SER A 8 -31.25 33.61 -11.71
C SER A 8 -32.54 32.78 -11.53
N LEU A 9 -32.79 32.27 -10.32
CA LEU A 9 -33.90 31.37 -9.99
C LEU A 9 -35.04 32.04 -9.22
N LEU A 10 -34.95 33.35 -8.95
CA LEU A 10 -36.00 34.12 -8.27
C LEU A 10 -37.22 34.31 -9.20
N LEU A 11 -38.43 34.07 -8.69
CA LEU A 11 -39.68 33.93 -9.46
C LEU A 11 -40.67 35.10 -9.32
N ASP A 12 -40.51 35.96 -8.31
CA ASP A 12 -41.51 36.99 -7.97
C ASP A 12 -41.15 38.38 -8.54
N ASP A 13 -42.15 39.03 -9.16
CA ASP A 13 -42.06 40.33 -9.83
C ASP A 13 -42.34 41.54 -8.91
N THR A 14 -42.42 41.34 -7.59
CA THR A 14 -42.70 42.47 -6.70
C THR A 14 -41.55 43.49 -6.71
N GLU A 15 -41.87 44.77 -6.93
CA GLU A 15 -40.90 45.87 -7.06
C GLU A 15 -39.77 45.88 -5.99
N PRO A 16 -40.04 45.67 -4.68
CA PRO A 16 -38.97 45.60 -3.68
C PRO A 16 -38.07 44.37 -3.79
N GLN A 17 -38.61 43.22 -4.20
CA GLN A 17 -37.84 41.98 -4.35
C GLN A 17 -37.00 41.99 -5.63
N ALA A 18 -37.51 42.57 -6.71
CA ALA A 18 -36.76 42.79 -7.94
C ALA A 18 -35.52 43.67 -7.67
N ARG A 19 -35.67 44.75 -6.89
CA ARG A 19 -34.56 45.62 -6.50
C ARG A 19 -33.49 44.89 -5.67
N ALA A 20 -33.91 44.08 -4.68
CA ALA A 20 -32.99 43.28 -3.86
C ALA A 20 -32.26 42.19 -4.69
N ALA A 21 -32.96 41.58 -5.64
CA ALA A 21 -32.38 40.60 -6.57
C ALA A 21 -31.30 41.24 -7.46
N GLN A 22 -31.53 42.45 -7.95
CA GLN A 22 -30.56 43.18 -8.76
C GLN A 22 -29.29 43.53 -7.96
N LEU A 23 -29.44 44.05 -6.74
CA LEU A 23 -28.28 44.38 -5.88
C LEU A 23 -27.46 43.14 -5.52
N SER A 24 -28.12 42.04 -5.10
CA SER A 24 -27.43 40.79 -4.78
C SER A 24 -26.74 40.15 -5.99
N TRP A 25 -27.33 40.28 -7.19
CA TRP A 25 -26.70 39.85 -8.43
C TRP A 25 -25.45 40.68 -8.74
N ARG A 26 -25.49 42.01 -8.61
CA ARG A 26 -24.34 42.89 -8.84
C ARG A 26 -23.17 42.54 -7.93
N ASP A 27 -23.44 42.32 -6.64
CA ASP A 27 -22.42 41.91 -5.68
C ASP A 27 -21.84 40.54 -6.00
N ALA A 28 -22.69 39.57 -6.38
CA ALA A 28 -22.25 38.25 -6.79
C ALA A 28 -21.42 38.29 -8.09
N ALA A 29 -21.75 39.18 -9.01
CA ALA A 29 -21.03 39.39 -10.26
C ALA A 29 -19.66 40.04 -10.03
N LYS A 30 -19.57 41.07 -9.17
CA LYS A 30 -18.29 41.67 -8.73
C LYS A 30 -17.35 40.62 -8.15
N ARG A 31 -17.84 39.81 -7.20
CA ARG A 31 -17.05 38.73 -6.57
C ARG A 31 -16.65 37.65 -7.56
N PHE A 32 -17.52 37.33 -8.51
CA PHE A 32 -17.26 36.29 -9.49
C PHE A 32 -16.15 36.69 -10.46
N TRP A 33 -16.16 37.94 -10.92
CA TRP A 33 -15.15 38.47 -11.83
C TRP A 33 -13.92 39.05 -11.13
N GLY A 34 -13.96 39.20 -9.80
CA GLY A 34 -12.85 39.69 -8.99
C GLY A 34 -12.61 41.19 -9.19
N ILE A 35 -13.69 41.97 -9.22
CA ILE A 35 -13.65 43.43 -9.35
C ILE A 35 -13.67 44.02 -7.95
N GLU A 36 -12.68 44.84 -7.62
CA GLU A 36 -12.50 45.44 -6.28
C GLU A 36 -13.21 46.81 -6.13
N THR A 37 -13.63 47.42 -7.24
CA THR A 37 -14.35 48.71 -7.26
C THR A 37 -15.75 48.57 -6.63
N GLU A 38 -16.14 49.50 -5.75
CA GLU A 38 -17.44 49.49 -5.07
C GLU A 38 -18.63 49.61 -6.05
N GLU A 39 -18.52 50.53 -7.02
CA GLU A 39 -19.51 50.76 -8.08
C GLU A 39 -18.85 50.75 -9.46
N PRO A 40 -18.68 49.56 -10.08
CA PRO A 40 -18.06 49.46 -11.39
C PRO A 40 -19.02 49.91 -12.49
N SER A 41 -18.47 50.58 -13.51
CA SER A 41 -19.20 50.92 -14.73
C SER A 41 -19.43 49.68 -15.60
N SER A 42 -20.35 49.77 -16.56
CA SER A 42 -20.56 48.69 -17.52
C SER A 42 -19.30 48.35 -18.35
N GLU A 43 -18.39 49.32 -18.52
CA GLU A 43 -17.12 49.13 -19.22
C GLU A 43 -16.08 48.42 -18.34
N ASP A 44 -16.07 48.70 -17.04
CA ASP A 44 -15.20 47.98 -16.08
C ASP A 44 -15.55 46.49 -16.00
N ILE A 45 -16.85 46.18 -16.05
CA ILE A 45 -17.35 44.81 -16.12
C ILE A 45 -16.90 44.16 -17.41
N GLN A 46 -17.08 44.82 -18.56
CA GLN A 46 -16.64 44.31 -19.85
C GLN A 46 -15.15 43.97 -19.84
N ASN A 47 -14.32 44.90 -19.36
CA ASN A 47 -12.87 44.73 -19.29
C ASN A 47 -12.47 43.56 -18.38
N ALA A 48 -13.09 43.46 -17.20
CA ALA A 48 -12.82 42.37 -16.26
C ALA A 48 -13.20 40.99 -16.83
N VAL A 49 -14.30 40.93 -17.60
CA VAL A 49 -14.74 39.70 -18.27
C VAL A 49 -13.86 39.36 -19.46
N SER A 50 -13.47 40.32 -20.30
CA SER A 50 -12.61 40.06 -21.47
C SER A 50 -11.23 39.54 -21.10
N HIS A 51 -10.71 39.87 -19.91
CA HIS A 51 -9.46 39.31 -19.41
C HIS A 51 -9.56 37.82 -19.00
N LYS A 52 -10.77 37.31 -18.75
CA LYS A 52 -11.00 35.96 -18.18
C LYS A 52 -11.87 35.06 -19.05
N ALA A 53 -12.52 35.60 -20.07
CA ALA A 53 -13.48 34.91 -20.94
C ALA A 53 -13.45 35.46 -22.38
N ASP A 54 -14.20 34.81 -23.27
CA ASP A 54 -14.34 35.17 -24.68
C ASP A 54 -14.92 36.60 -24.84
N PRO A 55 -14.41 37.45 -25.77
CA PRO A 55 -14.98 38.76 -26.12
C PRO A 55 -16.50 38.78 -26.28
N ALA A 56 -17.10 37.74 -26.86
CA ALA A 56 -18.55 37.64 -27.01
C ALA A 56 -19.29 37.54 -25.66
N GLN A 57 -18.66 36.93 -24.65
CA GLN A 57 -19.19 36.87 -23.29
C GLN A 57 -19.02 38.20 -22.57
N ALA A 58 -17.90 38.90 -22.78
CA ALA A 58 -17.67 40.22 -22.22
C ALA A 58 -18.77 41.22 -22.63
N GLU A 59 -19.17 41.21 -23.91
CA GLU A 59 -20.26 42.06 -24.39
C GLU A 59 -21.62 41.66 -23.76
N ARG A 60 -21.90 40.37 -23.60
CA ARG A 60 -23.13 39.89 -22.93
C ARG A 60 -23.19 40.30 -21.45
N TRP A 61 -22.05 40.31 -20.74
CA TRP A 61 -22.02 40.76 -19.34
C TRP A 61 -22.16 42.28 -19.21
N LYS A 62 -21.64 43.05 -20.20
CA LYS A 62 -21.87 44.49 -20.30
C LYS A 62 -23.36 44.81 -20.45
N THR A 63 -24.05 44.16 -21.39
CA THR A 63 -25.48 44.41 -21.64
C THR A 63 -26.34 44.02 -20.44
N LEU A 64 -26.00 42.94 -19.74
CA LEU A 64 -26.65 42.55 -18.48
C LEU A 64 -26.46 43.59 -17.36
N TRP A 65 -25.27 44.18 -17.26
CA TRP A 65 -24.99 45.22 -16.27
C TRP A 65 -25.76 46.51 -16.58
N GLN A 66 -25.80 46.93 -17.85
CA GLN A 66 -26.61 48.06 -18.30
C GLN A 66 -28.12 47.83 -18.11
N GLY A 67 -28.58 46.60 -18.30
CA GLY A 67 -29.95 46.19 -18.00
C GLY A 67 -30.26 46.34 -16.51
N SER A 68 -29.35 45.89 -15.64
CA SER A 68 -29.46 46.06 -14.18
C SER A 68 -29.48 47.54 -13.77
N ASP A 69 -28.61 48.38 -14.35
CA ASP A 69 -28.60 49.84 -14.11
C ASP A 69 -29.94 50.50 -14.47
N ARG A 70 -30.52 50.14 -15.62
CA ARG A 70 -31.82 50.67 -16.06
C ARG A 70 -32.98 50.19 -15.19
N ILE A 71 -32.92 48.99 -14.64
CA ILE A 71 -33.92 48.47 -13.70
C ILE A 71 -33.84 49.18 -12.35
N LEU A 72 -32.63 49.48 -11.87
CA LEU A 72 -32.42 50.12 -10.56
C LEU A 72 -32.63 51.64 -10.56
N PHE A 73 -32.26 52.32 -11.64
CA PHE A 73 -32.15 53.79 -11.67
C PHE A 73 -32.82 54.45 -12.89
N GLY A 74 -33.36 53.67 -13.83
CA GLY A 74 -33.92 54.19 -15.08
C GLY A 74 -35.37 54.66 -14.94
N LYS A 75 -35.73 55.73 -15.68
CA LYS A 75 -37.12 56.21 -15.78
C LYS A 75 -38.05 55.27 -16.58
N ARG A 76 -37.48 54.35 -17.38
CA ARG A 76 -38.17 53.32 -18.16
C ARG A 76 -37.40 52.00 -18.04
N PRO A 77 -37.66 51.20 -16.99
CA PRO A 77 -36.94 49.96 -16.78
C PRO A 77 -37.34 48.92 -17.83
N PRO A 78 -36.40 48.11 -18.36
CA PRO A 78 -36.74 46.93 -19.14
C PRO A 78 -37.48 45.90 -18.25
N SER A 79 -38.23 44.99 -18.88
CA SER A 79 -38.91 43.90 -18.16
C SER A 79 -37.89 43.07 -17.37
N PHE A 80 -38.16 42.87 -16.08
CA PHE A 80 -37.31 42.07 -15.20
C PHE A 80 -37.18 40.61 -15.70
N LYS A 81 -38.25 40.06 -16.29
CA LYS A 81 -38.26 38.71 -16.87
C LYS A 81 -37.34 38.57 -18.06
N ASP A 82 -37.27 39.59 -18.92
CA ASP A 82 -36.43 39.58 -20.12
C ASP A 82 -34.94 39.64 -19.71
N TRP A 83 -34.62 40.48 -18.73
CA TRP A 83 -33.28 40.51 -18.14
C TRP A 83 -32.90 39.18 -17.46
N GLN A 84 -33.84 38.53 -16.77
CA GLN A 84 -33.62 37.22 -16.17
C GLN A 84 -33.36 36.12 -17.20
N SER A 85 -34.07 36.14 -18.34
CA SER A 85 -33.81 35.17 -19.42
C SER A 85 -32.40 35.33 -19.98
N ASP A 86 -31.96 36.57 -20.20
CA ASP A 86 -30.61 36.87 -20.69
C ASP A 86 -29.54 36.40 -19.70
N LEU A 87 -29.76 36.59 -18.39
CA LEU A 87 -28.87 36.11 -17.35
C LEU A 87 -28.77 34.57 -17.34
N ARG A 88 -29.91 33.87 -17.49
CA ARG A 88 -29.92 32.40 -17.56
C ARG A 88 -29.17 31.89 -18.77
N GLU A 89 -29.30 32.56 -19.91
CA GLU A 89 -28.56 32.21 -21.12
C GLU A 89 -27.06 32.43 -20.94
N ALA A 90 -26.65 33.57 -20.40
CA ALA A 90 -25.25 33.85 -20.08
C ALA A 90 -24.66 32.80 -19.12
N MET A 91 -25.39 32.39 -18.09
CA MET A 91 -24.97 31.37 -17.13
C MET A 91 -24.86 29.96 -17.73
N ARG A 92 -25.68 29.62 -18.75
CA ARG A 92 -25.56 28.35 -19.48
C ARG A 92 -24.30 28.31 -20.35
N SER A 93 -23.90 29.46 -20.90
CA SER A 93 -22.71 29.57 -21.73
C SER A 93 -21.38 29.52 -20.94
N GLN A 94 -21.42 29.71 -19.61
CA GLN A 94 -20.22 29.58 -18.78
C GLN A 94 -19.87 28.13 -18.46
N ARG A 95 -18.66 27.71 -18.86
CA ARG A 95 -18.05 26.46 -18.40
C ARG A 95 -17.73 26.57 -16.90
N LYS A 96 -18.16 25.60 -16.10
CA LYS A 96 -17.81 25.51 -14.68
C LYS A 96 -16.27 25.50 -14.54
N PRO A 97 -15.68 26.27 -13.60
CA PRO A 97 -14.25 26.14 -13.34
C PRO A 97 -13.97 24.72 -12.86
N GLY A 98 -13.07 24.02 -13.57
CA GLY A 98 -12.61 22.69 -13.17
C GLY A 98 -11.98 22.72 -11.78
N VAL A 99 -11.98 21.57 -11.10
CA VAL A 99 -11.27 21.41 -9.82
C VAL A 99 -9.78 21.64 -10.07
N SER A 100 -9.22 22.72 -9.54
CA SER A 100 -7.81 23.07 -9.74
C SER A 100 -6.91 22.13 -8.93
N ILE A 101 -6.07 21.35 -9.62
CA ILE A 101 -5.07 20.45 -9.02
C ILE A 101 -4.15 21.18 -8.02
N ASN A 102 -3.88 22.47 -8.23
CA ASN A 102 -3.06 23.29 -7.32
C ASN A 102 -3.66 23.45 -5.90
N ARG A 103 -4.95 23.16 -5.68
CA ARG A 103 -5.51 23.13 -4.31
C ARG A 103 -5.09 21.91 -3.51
N LEU A 104 -4.67 20.82 -4.17
CA LEU A 104 -4.12 19.63 -3.51
C LEU A 104 -2.78 19.95 -2.82
N PHE A 105 -2.09 21.03 -3.23
CA PHE A 105 -0.81 21.47 -2.67
C PHE A 105 -0.91 22.71 -1.76
N SER A 106 -2.11 23.06 -1.28
CA SER A 106 -2.25 24.15 -0.29
C SER A 106 -1.79 23.72 1.11
N SER A 107 -1.37 24.68 1.95
CA SER A 107 -0.90 24.48 3.35
C SER A 107 -1.82 23.62 4.23
N LYS A 108 -3.09 23.44 3.86
CA LYS A 108 -4.06 22.60 4.59
C LYS A 108 -4.01 21.11 4.22
N ALA A 109 -3.26 20.72 3.19
CA ALA A 109 -3.15 19.34 2.67
C ALA A 109 -1.81 18.66 3.00
N TRP A 110 -1.11 19.11 4.05
CA TRP A 110 0.18 18.57 4.49
C TRP A 110 0.20 17.04 4.70
N PHE A 111 -0.96 16.45 5.04
CA PHE A 111 -1.12 15.00 5.17
C PHE A 111 -0.94 14.24 3.85
N ALA A 112 -1.24 14.83 2.69
CA ALA A 112 -1.05 14.20 1.39
C ALA A 112 0.44 14.10 1.03
N VAL A 113 1.24 15.09 1.44
CA VAL A 113 2.70 15.09 1.27
C VAL A 113 3.37 14.09 2.20
N LEU A 114 2.91 13.96 3.45
CA LEU A 114 3.40 12.92 4.36
C LEU A 114 3.03 11.52 3.88
N ALA A 115 1.82 11.31 3.36
CA ALA A 115 1.41 10.04 2.78
C ALA A 115 2.25 9.67 1.54
N PHE A 116 2.65 10.65 0.73
CA PHE A 116 3.53 10.45 -0.42
C PHE A 116 5.00 10.23 0.00
N GLY A 117 5.48 10.93 1.04
CA GLY A 117 6.82 10.77 1.60
C GLY A 117 7.05 9.39 2.22
N PHE A 118 6.03 8.81 2.87
CA PHE A 118 6.11 7.44 3.40
C PHE A 118 6.18 6.36 2.31
N LEU A 119 5.69 6.66 1.09
CA LEU A 119 5.79 5.74 -0.05
C LEU A 119 7.16 5.77 -0.74
N LEU A 120 7.99 6.79 -0.48
CA LEU A 120 9.29 7.01 -1.14
C LEU A 120 10.50 6.65 -0.27
N PHE A 121 10.29 6.17 0.96
CA PHE A 121 11.38 5.61 1.77
C PHE A 121 11.69 4.19 1.28
N SER A 122 12.29 4.09 0.09
CA SER A 122 12.99 2.89 -0.33
C SER A 122 14.23 2.75 0.53
N PHE A 123 14.30 1.69 1.35
CA PHE A 123 15.54 1.24 1.97
C PHE A 123 16.54 0.96 0.84
N SER A 124 17.74 1.54 0.93
CA SER A 124 18.87 1.13 0.11
C SER A 124 19.38 -0.20 0.65
N ASP A 125 19.28 -1.27 -0.13
CA ASP A 125 19.89 -2.55 0.21
C ASP A 125 21.43 -2.39 0.17
N GLY A 126 22.09 -2.45 1.33
CA GLY A 126 23.54 -2.33 1.44
C GLY A 126 24.18 -3.69 1.65
N PHE A 127 24.86 -4.24 0.63
CA PHE A 127 25.73 -5.41 0.82
C PHE A 127 27.19 -5.01 0.61
N SER A 128 28.13 -5.74 1.24
CA SER A 128 29.56 -5.45 1.08
C SER A 128 30.05 -5.83 -0.32
N ASP A 129 30.87 -4.95 -0.92
CA ASP A 129 31.59 -5.25 -2.16
C ASP A 129 32.59 -6.41 -1.97
N ASP A 130 33.07 -6.62 -0.74
CA ASP A 130 34.07 -7.65 -0.39
C ASP A 130 33.55 -9.08 -0.63
N GLY A 131 32.32 -9.38 -0.22
CA GLY A 131 31.73 -10.72 -0.39
C GLY A 131 31.59 -11.11 -1.86
N LEU A 132 31.17 -10.17 -2.70
CA LEU A 132 31.07 -10.37 -4.15
C LEU A 132 32.46 -10.56 -4.79
N GLY A 133 33.46 -9.80 -4.34
CA GLY A 133 34.85 -9.95 -4.74
C GLY A 133 35.40 -11.35 -4.45
N TYR A 134 35.18 -11.88 -3.24
CA TYR A 134 35.59 -13.24 -2.88
C TYR A 134 34.88 -14.30 -3.73
N TYR A 135 33.58 -14.15 -3.97
CA TYR A 135 32.82 -15.10 -4.78
C TYR A 135 33.31 -15.15 -6.23
N ASN A 136 33.51 -13.99 -6.86
CA ASN A 136 34.04 -13.91 -8.22
C ASN A 136 35.48 -14.43 -8.34
N GLY A 137 36.25 -14.34 -7.25
CA GLY A 137 37.58 -14.95 -7.12
C GLY A 137 37.57 -16.45 -6.77
N ALA A 138 36.41 -17.11 -6.75
CA ALA A 138 36.20 -18.51 -6.36
C ALA A 138 36.62 -18.85 -4.91
N ALA A 139 36.75 -17.84 -4.04
CA ALA A 139 37.03 -18.01 -2.62
C ALA A 139 35.71 -18.14 -1.83
N PHE A 140 34.95 -19.21 -2.07
CA PHE A 140 33.57 -19.36 -1.59
C PHE A 140 33.42 -19.35 -0.07
N GLU A 141 34.33 -20.00 0.67
CA GLU A 141 34.35 -19.99 2.14
C GLU A 141 34.51 -18.56 2.71
N LYS A 142 35.33 -17.72 2.07
CA LYS A 142 35.52 -16.32 2.47
C LYS A 142 34.30 -15.48 2.12
N ALA A 143 33.70 -15.72 0.96
CA ALA A 143 32.46 -15.06 0.56
C ALA A 143 31.33 -15.38 1.54
N GLU A 144 31.18 -16.65 1.92
CA GLU A 144 30.23 -17.12 2.93
C GLU A 144 30.45 -16.43 4.27
N ALA A 145 31.68 -16.42 4.79
CA ALA A 145 32.00 -15.76 6.05
C ALA A 145 31.69 -14.25 6.02
N SER A 146 32.03 -13.59 4.90
CA SER A 146 31.73 -12.16 4.70
C SER A 146 30.22 -11.90 4.69
N TRP A 147 29.45 -12.68 3.93
CA TRP A 147 28.00 -12.50 3.86
C TRP A 147 27.28 -12.94 5.14
N LYS A 148 27.79 -13.92 5.90
CA LYS A 148 27.28 -14.24 7.24
C LYS A 148 27.44 -13.03 8.18
N ALA A 149 28.58 -12.32 8.12
CA ALA A 149 28.79 -11.10 8.88
C ALA A 149 27.87 -9.94 8.44
N ASP A 150 27.58 -9.81 7.15
CA ASP A 150 26.62 -8.82 6.65
C ASP A 150 25.18 -9.16 7.03
N LEU A 151 24.82 -10.45 7.04
CA LEU A 151 23.49 -10.91 7.44
C LEU A 151 23.20 -10.59 8.92
N GLU A 152 24.21 -10.58 9.78
CA GLU A 152 24.06 -10.15 11.18
C GLU A 152 23.70 -8.65 11.31
N LYS A 153 24.12 -7.83 10.34
CA LYS A 153 23.77 -6.38 10.28
C LYS A 153 22.41 -6.17 9.62
N GLU A 154 22.12 -6.90 8.55
CA GLU A 154 20.88 -6.81 7.77
C GLU A 154 20.12 -8.14 7.74
N PRO A 155 19.54 -8.58 8.87
CA PRO A 155 18.97 -9.91 9.02
C PRO A 155 17.67 -10.15 8.26
N TYR A 156 17.20 -9.22 7.44
CA TYR A 156 16.03 -9.39 6.56
C TYR A 156 16.32 -9.04 5.11
N ASN A 157 17.59 -8.80 4.76
CA ASN A 157 18.00 -8.62 3.38
C ASN A 157 17.95 -9.97 2.66
N TRP A 158 17.14 -10.04 1.61
CA TRP A 158 16.96 -11.26 0.82
C TRP A 158 18.15 -11.53 -0.09
N ALA A 159 18.84 -10.49 -0.58
CA ALA A 159 19.96 -10.60 -1.50
C ALA A 159 21.20 -11.18 -0.81
N ILE A 160 21.46 -10.79 0.45
CA ILE A 160 22.54 -11.39 1.25
C ILE A 160 22.31 -12.89 1.43
N ARG A 161 21.08 -13.30 1.71
CA ARG A 161 20.73 -14.73 1.82
C ARG A 161 20.83 -15.46 0.49
N HIS A 162 20.40 -14.83 -0.60
CA HIS A 162 20.54 -15.38 -1.93
C HIS A 162 22.02 -15.67 -2.25
N ASN A 163 22.87 -14.69 -1.97
CA ASN A 163 24.31 -14.78 -2.14
C ASN A 163 24.94 -15.85 -1.23
N LEU A 164 24.53 -15.95 0.03
CA LEU A 164 24.95 -17.06 0.91
C LEU A 164 24.60 -18.42 0.31
N GLY A 165 23.37 -18.57 -0.20
CA GLY A 165 22.96 -19.78 -0.91
C GLY A 165 23.83 -20.09 -2.13
N LEU A 166 24.25 -19.06 -2.90
CA LEU A 166 25.21 -19.22 -3.99
C LEU A 166 26.58 -19.72 -3.48
N ALA A 167 27.12 -19.14 -2.40
CA ALA A 167 28.42 -19.54 -1.84
C ALA A 167 28.42 -20.99 -1.37
N VAL A 168 27.39 -21.40 -0.61
CA VAL A 168 27.31 -22.76 -0.06
C VAL A 168 26.97 -23.79 -1.14
N ALA A 169 26.22 -23.41 -2.18
CA ALA A 169 25.97 -24.27 -3.33
C ALA A 169 27.25 -24.57 -4.12
N GLN A 170 28.16 -23.61 -4.27
CA GLN A 170 29.48 -23.84 -4.89
C GLN A 170 30.38 -24.76 -4.07
N GLN A 171 30.09 -24.89 -2.77
CA GLN A 171 30.74 -25.84 -1.86
C GLN A 171 30.00 -27.18 -1.77
N GLU A 172 28.98 -27.41 -2.62
CA GLU A 172 28.12 -28.60 -2.63
C GLU A 172 27.33 -28.85 -1.33
N GLN A 173 27.19 -27.82 -0.48
CA GLN A 173 26.39 -27.87 0.74
C GLN A 173 24.92 -27.56 0.41
N TRP A 174 24.27 -28.51 -0.26
CA TRP A 174 22.92 -28.30 -0.84
C TRP A 174 21.83 -28.07 0.21
N GLY A 175 21.93 -28.63 1.41
CA GLY A 175 20.98 -28.40 2.49
C GLY A 175 21.01 -26.97 3.02
N GLU A 176 22.20 -26.39 3.20
CA GLU A 176 22.35 -24.97 3.50
C GLU A 176 21.83 -24.10 2.35
N ALA A 177 22.11 -24.48 1.10
CA ALA A 177 21.58 -23.75 -0.06
C ALA A 177 20.05 -23.73 -0.08
N VAL A 178 19.40 -24.86 0.21
CA VAL A 178 17.93 -24.93 0.37
C VAL A 178 17.47 -23.96 1.45
N ALA A 179 18.11 -23.95 2.62
CA ALA A 179 17.72 -23.08 3.71
C ALA A 179 17.82 -21.59 3.33
N PHE A 180 18.98 -21.17 2.81
CA PHE A 180 19.22 -19.78 2.45
C PHE A 180 18.36 -19.30 1.28
N TRP A 181 18.19 -20.10 0.23
CA TRP A 181 17.33 -19.72 -0.90
C TRP A 181 15.85 -19.81 -0.57
N THR A 182 15.42 -20.73 0.29
CA THR A 182 14.05 -20.71 0.84
C THR A 182 13.81 -19.42 1.61
N SER A 183 14.75 -19.06 2.49
CA SER A 183 14.68 -17.82 3.26
C SER A 183 14.63 -16.57 2.37
N ALA A 184 15.50 -16.49 1.37
CA ALA A 184 15.50 -15.41 0.38
C ALA A 184 14.18 -15.34 -0.41
N PHE A 185 13.65 -16.48 -0.86
CA PHE A 185 12.36 -16.56 -1.54
C PHE A 185 11.21 -16.06 -0.68
N LEU A 186 11.17 -16.41 0.61
CA LEU A 186 10.13 -15.94 1.54
C LEU A 186 10.21 -14.44 1.82
N LEU A 187 11.37 -13.82 1.61
CA LEU A 187 11.57 -12.37 1.72
C LEU A 187 11.37 -11.63 0.40
N ASN A 188 11.50 -12.33 -0.74
CA ASN A 188 11.27 -11.81 -2.09
C ASN A 188 10.74 -12.90 -3.04
N THR A 189 9.43 -13.14 -3.02
CA THR A 189 8.80 -14.23 -3.80
C THR A 189 8.75 -14.00 -5.31
N LYS A 190 9.11 -12.80 -5.77
CA LYS A 190 8.94 -12.36 -7.17
C LYS A 190 10.16 -12.55 -8.05
N SER A 191 11.33 -12.87 -7.49
CA SER A 191 12.56 -13.03 -8.26
C SER A 191 12.56 -14.37 -9.03
N PRO A 192 12.65 -14.35 -10.37
CA PRO A 192 12.80 -15.57 -11.17
C PRO A 192 14.11 -16.31 -10.86
N GLU A 193 15.16 -15.58 -10.51
CA GLU A 193 16.48 -16.13 -10.17
C GLU A 193 16.38 -17.02 -8.92
N LEU A 194 15.73 -16.52 -7.86
CA LEU A 194 15.47 -17.29 -6.64
C LEU A 194 14.67 -18.56 -6.91
N ASN A 195 13.66 -18.48 -7.78
CA ASN A 195 12.85 -19.63 -8.14
C ASN A 195 13.65 -20.69 -8.90
N TRP A 196 14.57 -20.28 -9.76
CA TRP A 196 15.46 -21.21 -10.47
C TRP A 196 16.44 -21.88 -9.51
N ASP A 197 17.15 -21.08 -8.71
CA ASP A 197 18.16 -21.57 -7.78
C ASP A 197 17.56 -22.52 -6.75
N LEU A 198 16.40 -22.16 -6.18
CA LEU A 198 15.72 -23.02 -5.23
C LEU A 198 15.26 -24.36 -5.85
N LYS A 199 14.83 -24.37 -7.13
CA LYS A 199 14.54 -25.64 -7.84
C LYS A 199 15.79 -26.50 -7.98
N VAL A 200 16.94 -25.88 -8.29
CA VAL A 200 18.23 -26.59 -8.39
C VAL A 200 18.62 -27.18 -7.04
N ALA A 201 18.58 -26.38 -5.97
CA ALA A 201 18.92 -26.88 -4.63
C ALA A 201 18.00 -28.01 -4.17
N LEU A 202 16.68 -27.88 -4.31
CA LEU A 202 15.73 -28.94 -3.96
C LEU A 202 15.98 -30.23 -4.77
N SER A 203 16.35 -30.09 -6.05
CA SER A 203 16.71 -31.26 -6.87
C SER A 203 18.03 -31.91 -6.46
N LYS A 204 18.98 -31.14 -5.94
CA LYS A 204 20.34 -31.61 -5.57
C LYS A 204 20.39 -32.20 -4.17
N SER A 205 19.70 -31.60 -3.20
CA SER A 205 19.57 -32.15 -1.84
C SER A 205 18.58 -33.31 -1.77
N GLY A 206 17.64 -33.40 -2.71
CA GLY A 206 16.50 -34.31 -2.62
C GLY A 206 15.45 -33.86 -1.60
N ALA A 207 15.62 -32.68 -1.01
CA ALA A 207 14.68 -32.08 -0.08
C ALA A 207 13.33 -31.82 -0.76
N TYR A 208 12.25 -32.18 -0.07
CA TYR A 208 10.90 -31.94 -0.56
C TYR A 208 9.98 -31.45 0.54
N TYR A 209 9.47 -30.23 0.36
CA TYR A 209 8.36 -29.70 1.13
C TYR A 209 7.21 -29.32 0.18
N PRO A 210 6.02 -29.95 0.30
CA PRO A 210 4.95 -29.81 -0.69
C PRO A 210 4.53 -28.36 -0.95
N VAL A 211 4.40 -27.56 0.11
CA VAL A 211 3.97 -26.16 -0.01
C VAL A 211 5.03 -25.33 -0.71
N LEU A 212 6.31 -25.46 -0.33
CA LEU A 212 7.41 -24.75 -0.97
C LEU A 212 7.53 -25.12 -2.45
N GLY A 213 7.50 -26.42 -2.77
CA GLY A 213 7.56 -26.88 -4.15
C GLY A 213 6.45 -26.31 -5.02
N ARG A 214 5.21 -26.23 -4.49
CA ARG A 214 4.09 -25.62 -5.23
C ARG A 214 4.18 -24.10 -5.35
N LEU A 215 4.67 -23.40 -4.33
CA LEU A 215 4.90 -21.96 -4.37
C LEU A 215 5.95 -21.61 -5.43
N VAL A 216 7.07 -22.32 -5.44
CA VAL A 216 8.18 -22.14 -6.39
C VAL A 216 7.80 -22.53 -7.82
N LYS A 217 6.90 -23.52 -7.96
CA LYS A 217 6.34 -23.87 -9.27
C LYS A 217 5.35 -22.81 -9.77
N GLY A 218 4.64 -22.15 -8.87
CA GLY A 218 3.66 -21.12 -9.21
C GLY A 218 2.39 -21.69 -9.85
N ASP A 219 1.90 -22.83 -9.36
CA ASP A 219 0.73 -23.49 -9.95
C ASP A 219 -0.61 -22.96 -9.39
N GLY A 220 -1.48 -22.48 -10.28
CA GLY A 220 -2.87 -22.14 -9.97
C GLY A 220 -2.97 -21.13 -8.81
N ILE A 221 -3.62 -21.52 -7.72
CA ILE A 221 -3.82 -20.66 -6.55
C ILE A 221 -2.51 -20.30 -5.83
N MET A 222 -1.47 -21.11 -5.98
CA MET A 222 -0.16 -20.85 -5.36
C MET A 222 0.58 -19.71 -6.06
N ALA A 223 0.31 -19.46 -7.36
CA ALA A 223 0.81 -18.26 -8.02
C ALA A 223 0.24 -16.99 -7.38
N TYR A 224 -1.04 -17.01 -7.01
CA TYR A 224 -1.68 -15.89 -6.31
C TYR A 224 -1.08 -15.70 -4.91
N ILE A 225 -0.89 -16.80 -4.15
CA ILE A 225 -0.30 -16.75 -2.81
C ILE A 225 1.16 -16.21 -2.87
N ALA A 226 1.92 -16.61 -3.89
CA ALA A 226 3.30 -16.16 -4.12
C ALA A 226 3.40 -14.70 -4.63
N LEU A 227 2.29 -14.00 -4.91
CA LEU A 227 2.34 -12.58 -5.29
C LEU A 227 2.91 -11.68 -4.19
N LEU A 228 2.75 -12.08 -2.92
CA LEU A 228 3.25 -11.35 -1.77
C LEU A 228 3.91 -12.30 -0.79
N THR A 229 4.92 -11.82 -0.09
CA THR A 229 5.58 -12.55 1.00
C THR A 229 4.64 -12.77 2.19
N PRO A 230 4.91 -13.73 3.09
CA PRO A 230 4.12 -13.93 4.31
C PRO A 230 3.96 -12.64 5.14
N ALA A 231 5.04 -11.85 5.24
CA ALA A 231 5.04 -10.57 5.94
C ALA A 231 4.24 -9.49 5.19
N GLN A 232 4.26 -9.48 3.85
CA GLN A 232 3.46 -8.55 3.06
C GLN A 232 1.96 -8.86 3.15
N TRP A 233 1.56 -10.14 3.18
CA TRP A 233 0.17 -10.53 3.42
C TRP A 233 -0.34 -10.09 4.80
N GLU A 234 0.49 -10.24 5.83
CA GLU A 234 0.18 -9.77 7.19
C GLU A 234 0.05 -8.24 7.25
N ARG A 235 0.96 -7.49 6.62
CA ARG A 235 0.84 -6.04 6.53
C ARG A 235 -0.42 -5.63 5.77
N ALA A 236 -0.75 -6.32 4.68
CA ALA A 236 -1.95 -6.06 3.89
C ALA A 236 -3.23 -6.29 4.71
N SER A 237 -3.28 -7.36 5.52
CA SER A 237 -4.44 -7.61 6.39
C SER A 237 -4.59 -6.51 7.46
N TYR A 238 -3.50 -6.05 8.06
CA TYR A 238 -3.55 -4.94 9.02
C TYR A 238 -3.98 -3.61 8.38
N ILE A 239 -3.46 -3.27 7.20
CA ILE A 239 -3.87 -2.07 6.46
C ILE A 239 -5.36 -2.15 6.12
N ALA A 240 -5.83 -3.30 5.60
CA ALA A 240 -7.23 -3.51 5.28
C ALA A 240 -8.12 -3.41 6.53
N MET A 241 -7.67 -3.90 7.69
CA MET A 241 -8.37 -3.78 8.96
C MET A 241 -8.50 -2.32 9.41
N ILE A 242 -7.44 -1.51 9.28
CA ILE A 242 -7.48 -0.07 9.59
C ILE A 242 -8.48 0.65 8.66
N ILE A 243 -8.43 0.37 7.36
CA ILE A 243 -9.36 0.95 6.38
C ILE A 243 -10.81 0.58 6.73
N ALA A 244 -11.07 -0.68 7.09
CA ALA A 244 -12.39 -1.13 7.51
C ALA A 244 -12.88 -0.38 8.76
N GLY A 245 -12.03 -0.23 9.77
CA GLY A 245 -12.34 0.51 11.01
C GLY A 245 -12.67 1.98 10.73
N VAL A 246 -11.83 2.67 9.95
CA VAL A 246 -12.06 4.08 9.57
C VAL A 246 -13.33 4.22 8.74
N ALA A 247 -13.55 3.36 7.74
CA ALA A 247 -14.75 3.39 6.92
C ALA A 247 -16.01 3.19 7.78
N PHE A 248 -15.98 2.28 8.75
CA PHE A 248 -17.07 2.03 9.68
C PHE A 248 -17.33 3.22 10.62
N SER A 249 -16.30 3.79 11.24
CA SER A 249 -16.45 4.96 12.12
C SER A 249 -17.02 6.17 11.39
N VAL A 250 -16.54 6.44 10.17
CA VAL A 250 -17.05 7.52 9.31
C VAL A 250 -18.50 7.22 8.89
N TRP A 251 -18.80 5.98 8.53
CA TRP A 251 -20.17 5.57 8.19
C TRP A 251 -21.16 5.81 9.34
N VAL A 252 -20.80 5.43 10.57
CA VAL A 252 -21.60 5.67 11.78
C VAL A 252 -21.75 7.18 12.06
N ALA A 253 -20.67 7.96 12.01
CA ALA A 253 -20.71 9.40 12.26
C ALA A 253 -21.65 10.15 11.29
N PHE A 254 -21.72 9.69 10.04
CA PHE A 254 -22.59 10.28 9.02
C PHE A 254 -23.97 9.62 8.95
N ALA A 255 -24.26 8.58 9.72
CA ALA A 255 -25.53 7.83 9.66
C ALA A 255 -26.76 8.72 9.88
N CYS A 256 -26.66 9.73 10.76
CA CYS A 256 -27.75 10.64 11.08
C CYS A 256 -28.02 11.72 10.01
N ILE A 257 -27.13 11.88 9.01
CA ILE A 257 -27.26 12.93 7.98
C ILE A 257 -27.93 12.36 6.73
N TYR A 258 -29.26 12.45 6.67
CA TYR A 258 -30.10 11.93 5.57
C TYR A 258 -29.73 12.41 4.16
N ARG A 259 -29.01 13.54 4.03
CA ARG A 259 -28.59 14.11 2.74
C ARG A 259 -27.41 13.36 2.09
N LEU A 260 -26.70 12.50 2.82
CA LEU A 260 -25.44 11.87 2.40
C LEU A 260 -25.56 10.36 2.06
N LYS A 261 -26.77 9.85 1.76
CA LYS A 261 -27.01 8.40 1.49
C LYS A 261 -26.04 7.76 0.48
N ARG A 262 -25.64 8.49 -0.57
CA ARG A 262 -24.66 7.98 -1.56
C ARG A 262 -23.28 7.75 -0.94
N LEU A 263 -22.82 8.67 -0.09
CA LEU A 263 -21.54 8.54 0.62
C LEU A 263 -21.60 7.41 1.66
N GLN A 264 -22.72 7.31 2.39
CA GLN A 264 -22.94 6.21 3.35
C GLN A 264 -22.87 4.85 2.65
N PHE A 265 -23.52 4.70 1.49
CA PHE A 265 -23.45 3.47 0.70
C PHE A 265 -22.03 3.16 0.25
N ALA A 266 -21.30 4.15 -0.27
CA ALA A 266 -19.91 3.97 -0.68
C ALA A 266 -19.02 3.52 0.49
N LEU A 267 -19.15 4.14 1.67
CA LEU A 267 -18.40 3.77 2.88
C LEU A 267 -18.74 2.35 3.36
N ALA A 268 -20.02 1.95 3.31
CA ALA A 268 -20.43 0.60 3.65
C ALA A 268 -19.82 -0.45 2.70
N VAL A 269 -19.81 -0.16 1.39
CA VAL A 269 -19.18 -1.04 0.38
C VAL A 269 -17.67 -1.11 0.61
N THR A 270 -17.00 0.02 0.82
CA THR A 270 -15.55 0.04 1.11
C THR A 270 -15.23 -0.74 2.38
N GLY A 271 -16.02 -0.57 3.46
CA GLY A 271 -15.86 -1.34 4.68
C GLY A 271 -16.00 -2.85 4.44
N LEU A 272 -17.02 -3.27 3.70
CA LEU A 272 -17.26 -4.67 3.39
C LEU A 272 -16.15 -5.29 2.52
N VAL A 273 -15.69 -4.58 1.49
CA VAL A 273 -14.56 -5.02 0.65
C VAL A 273 -13.27 -5.11 1.48
N SER A 274 -13.05 -4.16 2.38
CA SER A 274 -11.86 -4.16 3.25
C SER A 274 -11.89 -5.35 4.20
N VAL A 275 -13.04 -5.66 4.80
CA VAL A 275 -13.22 -6.86 5.64
C VAL A 275 -12.97 -8.14 4.84
N ALA A 276 -13.54 -8.28 3.64
CA ALA A 276 -13.26 -9.43 2.77
C ALA A 276 -11.76 -9.55 2.44
N SER A 277 -11.08 -8.42 2.23
CA SER A 277 -9.64 -8.38 1.96
C SER A 277 -8.80 -8.83 3.16
N VAL A 278 -9.21 -8.53 4.40
CA VAL A 278 -8.55 -9.05 5.62
C VAL A 278 -8.55 -10.57 5.61
N PHE A 279 -9.72 -11.19 5.39
CA PHE A 279 -9.84 -12.65 5.35
C PHE A 279 -9.06 -13.26 4.19
N GLY A 280 -9.09 -12.64 3.00
CA GLY A 280 -8.33 -13.12 1.85
C GLY A 280 -6.82 -13.08 2.08
N ALA A 281 -6.31 -12.01 2.70
CA ALA A 281 -4.89 -11.87 3.03
C ALA A 281 -4.44 -12.83 4.15
N ASP A 282 -5.24 -12.98 5.20
CA ASP A 282 -4.96 -13.94 6.28
C ASP A 282 -5.00 -15.38 5.78
N TRP A 283 -5.99 -15.73 4.94
CA TRP A 283 -6.05 -17.03 4.29
C TRP A 283 -4.82 -17.29 3.42
N ALA A 284 -4.42 -16.33 2.56
CA ALA A 284 -3.23 -16.47 1.73
C ALA A 284 -1.95 -16.64 2.56
N ARG A 285 -1.81 -15.93 3.68
CA ARG A 285 -0.69 -16.13 4.62
C ARG A 285 -0.69 -17.53 5.21
N ARG A 286 -1.85 -18.05 5.63
CA ARG A 286 -1.96 -19.39 6.25
C ARG A 286 -1.56 -20.52 5.30
N GLU A 287 -1.75 -20.34 4.00
CA GLU A 287 -1.34 -21.34 2.99
C GLU A 287 0.18 -21.53 2.90
N TYR A 288 0.99 -20.56 3.35
CA TYR A 288 2.43 -20.78 3.55
C TYR A 288 2.74 -21.78 4.67
N GLY A 289 1.78 -22.06 5.56
CA GLY A 289 1.92 -23.03 6.64
C GLY A 289 3.08 -22.71 7.57
N LEU A 290 3.97 -23.68 7.79
CA LEU A 290 5.12 -23.52 8.67
C LEU A 290 6.06 -22.40 8.21
N LEU A 291 6.17 -22.19 6.88
CA LEU A 291 7.04 -21.18 6.28
C LEU A 291 6.68 -19.75 6.70
N ALA A 292 5.43 -19.49 7.10
CA ALA A 292 5.03 -18.16 7.55
C ALA A 292 5.50 -17.83 8.97
N ASN A 293 5.89 -18.84 9.75
CA ASN A 293 6.25 -18.63 11.15
C ASN A 293 7.65 -18.05 11.27
N PRO A 294 7.84 -17.02 12.12
CA PRO A 294 9.15 -16.47 12.39
C PRO A 294 10.13 -17.55 12.83
N ASP A 295 9.72 -18.51 13.68
CA ASP A 295 10.56 -19.56 14.28
C ASP A 295 10.82 -20.78 13.39
N ALA A 296 10.44 -20.70 12.12
CA ALA A 296 10.70 -21.76 11.17
C ALA A 296 12.20 -21.92 10.89
N VAL A 297 12.64 -23.18 10.88
CA VAL A 297 14.01 -23.60 10.59
C VAL A 297 13.99 -24.70 9.53
N VAL A 298 15.09 -24.83 8.80
CA VAL A 298 15.32 -25.91 7.83
C VAL A 298 16.42 -26.80 8.37
N ALA A 299 16.20 -28.11 8.36
CA ALA A 299 17.24 -29.10 8.62
C ALA A 299 18.25 -29.06 7.47
N ILE A 300 19.49 -28.65 7.70
CA ILE A 300 20.52 -28.51 6.65
C ILE A 300 21.33 -29.79 6.44
N ILE A 301 21.24 -30.74 7.37
CA ILE A 301 21.92 -32.04 7.31
C ILE A 301 20.92 -33.11 7.74
N GLU A 302 20.97 -34.29 7.10
CA GLU A 302 20.22 -35.45 7.54
C GLU A 302 20.63 -35.85 8.97
N SER A 303 19.66 -35.90 9.88
CA SER A 303 19.93 -36.21 11.30
C SER A 303 18.79 -37.04 11.90
N THR A 304 18.89 -37.38 13.18
CA THR A 304 17.83 -38.06 13.92
C THR A 304 17.22 -37.15 14.97
N LEU A 305 15.91 -37.26 15.14
CA LEU A 305 15.18 -36.67 16.24
C LEU A 305 15.15 -37.64 17.41
N ARG A 306 15.52 -37.12 18.58
CA ARG A 306 15.59 -37.86 19.84
C ARG A 306 14.49 -37.42 20.79
N SER A 307 14.03 -38.32 21.66
CA SER A 307 13.06 -37.98 22.69
C SER A 307 13.64 -37.07 23.79
N VAL A 308 14.95 -37.17 24.06
CA VAL A 308 15.67 -36.47 25.14
C VAL A 308 16.94 -35.79 24.59
N PRO A 309 17.31 -34.58 25.05
CA PRO A 309 18.49 -33.84 24.57
C PRO A 309 19.80 -34.34 25.21
N THR A 310 20.08 -35.64 25.09
CA THR A 310 21.24 -36.30 25.71
C THR A 310 21.79 -37.40 24.81
N ASP A 311 23.11 -37.45 24.61
CA ASP A 311 23.77 -38.54 23.84
C ASP A 311 24.07 -39.81 24.67
N LEU A 312 23.81 -39.78 25.97
CA LEU A 312 24.22 -40.81 26.93
C LEU A 312 23.19 -41.94 27.10
N GLU A 313 21.95 -41.78 26.64
CA GLU A 313 20.92 -42.82 26.79
C GLU A 313 20.94 -43.76 25.58
N VAL A 314 21.04 -45.07 25.86
CA VAL A 314 21.23 -46.11 24.84
C VAL A 314 19.92 -46.51 24.15
N GLU A 315 18.77 -46.30 24.80
CA GLU A 315 17.44 -46.65 24.26
C GLU A 315 16.60 -45.38 24.09
N GLN A 316 16.81 -44.67 22.98
CA GLN A 316 15.97 -43.54 22.58
C GLN A 316 15.17 -43.89 21.33
N ILE A 317 13.93 -43.39 21.27
CA ILE A 317 13.15 -43.45 20.04
C ILE A 317 13.75 -42.41 19.11
N GLU A 318 14.48 -42.88 18.11
CA GLU A 318 15.05 -42.07 17.05
C GLU A 318 14.12 -42.08 15.83
N SER A 319 13.65 -40.91 15.40
CA SER A 319 13.02 -40.77 14.09
C SER A 319 13.98 -40.07 13.12
N SER A 320 13.95 -40.47 11.85
CA SER A 320 14.79 -39.85 10.82
C SER A 320 14.28 -38.45 10.50
N LEU A 321 15.20 -37.48 10.41
CA LEU A 321 14.98 -36.12 9.95
C LEU A 321 15.72 -35.91 8.62
N PRO A 322 15.01 -35.99 7.49
CA PRO A 322 15.61 -35.75 6.19
C PRO A 322 16.15 -34.32 6.05
N GLU A 323 17.21 -34.17 5.28
CA GLU A 323 17.72 -32.87 4.84
C GLU A 323 16.64 -32.04 4.12
N GLY A 324 16.65 -30.73 4.36
CA GLY A 324 15.70 -29.75 3.87
C GLY A 324 14.29 -29.83 4.46
N SER A 325 14.08 -30.67 5.49
CA SER A 325 12.84 -30.68 6.25
C SER A 325 12.60 -29.34 6.94
N ILE A 326 11.40 -28.78 6.79
CA ILE A 326 11.00 -27.55 7.47
C ILE A 326 10.33 -27.88 8.79
N CYS A 327 10.83 -27.28 9.86
CA CYS A 327 10.38 -27.53 11.22
C CYS A 327 10.15 -26.21 11.98
N LEU A 328 9.37 -26.27 13.06
CA LEU A 328 9.24 -25.18 14.02
C LEU A 328 10.07 -25.46 15.26
N VAL A 329 10.79 -24.45 15.73
CA VAL A 329 11.48 -24.52 17.02
C VAL A 329 10.45 -24.36 18.14
N SER A 330 10.31 -25.37 18.99
CA SER A 330 9.38 -25.36 20.12
C SER A 330 10.07 -25.06 21.46
N LYS A 331 11.27 -25.63 21.67
CA LYS A 331 12.08 -25.44 22.88
C LYS A 331 13.56 -25.46 22.54
N GLN A 332 14.35 -24.85 23.41
CA GLN A 332 15.80 -24.81 23.28
C GLN A 332 16.46 -25.29 24.56
N PHE A 333 17.57 -26.00 24.42
CA PHE A 333 18.44 -26.45 25.50
C PHE A 333 19.90 -26.28 25.01
N PRO A 334 20.90 -26.07 25.89
CA PRO A 334 22.27 -25.81 25.42
C PRO A 334 22.77 -26.85 24.41
N GLY A 335 23.03 -26.41 23.17
CA GLY A 335 23.46 -27.26 22.04
C GLY A 335 22.35 -28.09 21.37
N TRP A 336 21.11 -28.00 21.83
CA TRP A 336 19.97 -28.81 21.42
C TRP A 336 18.74 -27.98 21.13
N VAL A 337 17.98 -28.38 20.13
CA VAL A 337 16.74 -27.71 19.74
C VAL A 337 15.65 -28.75 19.61
N LYS A 338 14.53 -28.51 20.28
CA LYS A 338 13.33 -29.31 20.12
C LYS A 338 12.53 -28.76 18.95
N VAL A 339 12.37 -29.56 17.92
CA VAL A 339 11.66 -29.17 16.71
C VAL A 339 10.35 -29.94 16.57
N GLU A 340 9.39 -29.32 15.89
CA GLU A 340 8.10 -29.89 15.51
C GLU A 340 7.98 -29.94 13.99
N LEU A 341 7.65 -31.11 13.47
CA LEU A 341 7.44 -31.38 12.05
C LEU A 341 5.99 -31.11 11.62
N PRO A 342 5.70 -30.97 10.32
CA PRO A 342 4.35 -30.75 9.81
C PRO A 342 3.35 -31.87 10.16
N ASN A 343 3.83 -33.10 10.41
CA ASN A 343 3.02 -34.25 10.80
C ASN A 343 2.71 -34.28 12.32
N GLY A 344 3.22 -33.32 13.09
CA GLY A 344 3.08 -33.25 14.55
C GLY A 344 4.13 -34.05 15.32
N GLU A 345 5.07 -34.72 14.65
CA GLU A 345 6.19 -35.36 15.32
C GLU A 345 7.10 -34.31 15.95
N GLN A 346 7.59 -34.62 17.15
CA GLN A 346 8.46 -33.73 17.91
C GLN A 346 9.68 -34.49 18.41
N GLY A 347 10.83 -33.84 18.38
CA GLY A 347 12.04 -34.38 18.97
C GLY A 347 13.16 -33.36 19.05
N TRP A 348 14.25 -33.77 19.70
CA TRP A 348 15.46 -33.00 19.91
C TRP A 348 16.51 -33.37 18.87
N SER A 349 17.14 -32.38 18.28
CA SER A 349 18.32 -32.56 17.44
C SER A 349 19.32 -31.44 17.71
N ARG A 350 20.56 -31.60 17.24
CA ARG A 350 21.64 -30.64 17.45
C ARG A 350 21.33 -29.33 16.77
N LYS A 351 21.72 -28.24 17.42
CA LYS A 351 21.51 -26.87 16.91
C LYS A 351 22.20 -26.67 15.55
N GLU A 352 23.41 -27.19 15.35
CA GLU A 352 24.15 -27.05 14.09
C GLU A 352 23.46 -27.69 12.89
N ASN A 353 22.49 -28.59 13.09
CA ASN A 353 21.77 -29.24 12.01
C ASN A 353 20.69 -28.34 11.39
N PHE A 354 20.49 -27.12 11.90
CA PHE A 354 19.40 -26.24 11.48
C PHE A 354 19.87 -24.85 11.07
N ALA A 355 19.27 -24.33 10.01
CA ALA A 355 19.40 -22.93 9.61
C ALA A 355 18.04 -22.20 9.74
N PRO A 356 17.98 -21.01 10.35
CA PRO A 356 16.75 -20.25 10.49
C PRO A 356 16.31 -19.60 9.18
N LEU A 357 15.00 -19.61 8.92
CA LEU A 357 14.42 -18.99 7.72
C LEU A 357 14.25 -17.46 7.82
N TYR A 358 14.35 -16.89 9.01
CA TYR A 358 14.16 -15.44 9.21
C TYR A 358 15.16 -14.91 10.25
N GLY A 359 15.39 -13.59 10.26
CA GLY A 359 16.25 -12.97 11.27
C GLY A 359 17.73 -13.36 11.15
N LYS A 360 18.46 -13.22 12.26
CA LYS A 360 19.90 -13.49 12.35
C LYS A 360 20.21 -14.98 12.45
N LEU A 361 21.44 -15.37 12.10
CA LEU A 361 21.91 -16.76 12.21
C LEU A 361 22.32 -17.09 13.65
N LEU A 362 22.97 -16.16 14.35
CA LEU A 362 23.60 -16.41 15.65
C LEU A 362 22.63 -16.23 16.83
N ASP A 363 21.73 -15.24 16.77
CA ASP A 363 20.90 -14.85 17.92
C ASP A 363 19.76 -15.83 18.24
N ARG A 364 19.27 -16.63 17.27
CA ARG A 364 18.04 -17.39 17.49
C ARG A 364 18.19 -18.60 18.40
N PHE A 365 19.41 -19.06 18.67
CA PHE A 365 19.59 -20.13 19.65
C PHE A 365 20.65 -19.85 20.70
N GLN A 366 20.82 -18.58 21.08
CA GLN A 366 21.74 -18.23 22.15
C GLN A 366 21.10 -18.22 23.55
N TYR A 367 19.83 -17.89 23.76
CA TYR A 367 19.22 -17.96 25.10
C TYR A 367 17.68 -18.11 25.06
N PRO A 368 17.05 -18.69 26.12
CA PRO A 368 15.65 -19.15 26.16
C PRO A 368 14.60 -18.04 26.22
#